data_AF-A0A1G5DSB6-F1
#
_entry.id   AF-A0A1G5DSB6-F1
#
_cell.length_a   1.000
_cell.length_b   1.000
_cell.length_c   1.000
_cell.angle_alpha   90.00
_cell.angle_beta   90.00
_cell.angle_gamma   90.00
#
_symmetry.space_group_name_H-M   'P 1'
#
loop_
_entity.id
_entity.type
_entity.pdbx_description
1 polymer ?
#
loop_
_entity_poly.entity_id
_entity_poly.type
_entity_poly.pdbx_seq_one_letter_code
_entity_poly.pdbx_strand_id
1 'polypeptide(L)'
;MAENWSDDELTAAVEAYREMYGLEAAGKSYSKLDFYRALASRFGRTGKAFEYRMQNISAVLHEQGRSWIPGLKPAGNVGANVKPRVIALIQCWEDDKLLRTEKAVSYKKKLPAIRDWLIEVARHRDQVTYGLVMEAFGVDRFSLRHGIDFLGHQVDNLSEPILTALIVGKKTRNVLLVLPKSLTLMTMKLNASACTISGASIRSLLRSR
;
A
#
# COMPACT_ATOMS: atom_id res chain seq x y z
N MET A 1 -33.54 -13.95 -22.21
CA MET A 1 -32.84 -15.09 -21.59
C MET A 1 -31.76 -14.53 -20.67
N ALA A 2 -31.73 -14.94 -19.41
CA ALA A 2 -30.68 -14.51 -18.49
C ALA A 2 -29.36 -15.17 -18.94
N GLU A 3 -28.48 -14.42 -19.60
CA GLU A 3 -27.11 -14.88 -19.79
C GLU A 3 -26.51 -15.13 -18.40
N ASN A 4 -26.17 -16.39 -18.12
CA ASN A 4 -25.53 -16.78 -16.87
C ASN A 4 -24.18 -16.08 -16.78
N TRP A 5 -24.06 -15.09 -15.90
CA TRP A 5 -22.79 -14.46 -15.56
C TRP A 5 -21.99 -15.42 -14.68
N SER A 6 -20.77 -15.75 -15.10
CA SER A 6 -19.87 -16.59 -14.31
C SER A 6 -19.34 -15.81 -13.09
N ASP A 7 -18.83 -16.52 -12.08
CA ASP A 7 -18.23 -15.86 -10.91
C ASP A 7 -16.99 -15.06 -11.30
N ASP A 8 -16.20 -15.55 -12.27
CA ASP A 8 -15.02 -14.86 -12.78
C ASP A 8 -15.38 -13.53 -13.47
N GLU A 9 -16.46 -13.52 -14.26
CA GLU A 9 -16.93 -12.31 -14.93
C GLU A 9 -17.41 -11.26 -13.93
N LEU A 10 -18.15 -11.69 -12.89
CA LEU A 10 -18.63 -10.78 -11.85
C LEU A 10 -17.48 -10.25 -10.99
N THR A 11 -16.54 -11.12 -10.61
CA THR A 11 -15.34 -10.73 -9.88
C THR A 11 -14.55 -9.69 -10.65
N ALA A 12 -14.23 -9.96 -11.92
CA ALA A 12 -13.48 -9.03 -12.75
C ALA A 12 -14.21 -7.70 -12.98
N ALA A 13 -15.54 -7.72 -13.11
CA ALA A 13 -16.33 -6.50 -13.22
C ALA A 13 -16.30 -5.67 -11.93
N VAL A 14 -16.41 -6.30 -10.76
CA VAL A 14 -16.32 -5.61 -9.46
C VAL A 14 -14.92 -5.05 -9.21
N GLU A 15 -13.87 -5.80 -9.58
CA GLU A 15 -12.48 -5.33 -9.49
C GLU A 15 -12.23 -4.11 -10.39
N ALA A 16 -12.67 -4.15 -11.65
CA ALA A 16 -12.57 -3.02 -12.57
C ALA A 16 -13.36 -1.80 -12.06
N TYR A 17 -14.55 -2.02 -11.49
CA TYR A 17 -15.33 -0.95 -10.88
C TYR A 17 -14.58 -0.34 -9.68
N ARG A 18 -14.01 -1.18 -8.80
CA ARG A 18 -13.19 -0.74 -7.65
C ARG A 18 -11.99 0.09 -8.10
N GLU A 19 -11.31 -0.31 -9.16
CA GLU A 19 -10.17 0.43 -9.70
C GLU A 19 -10.59 1.82 -10.20
N MET A 20 -11.65 1.89 -11.03
CA MET A 20 -12.21 3.16 -11.48
C MET A 20 -12.67 4.04 -10.31
N TYR A 21 -13.30 3.46 -9.29
CA TYR A 21 -13.73 4.18 -8.10
C TYR A 21 -12.54 4.79 -7.33
N GLY A 22 -11.43 4.06 -7.24
CA GLY A 22 -10.18 4.56 -6.65
C GLY A 22 -9.55 5.69 -7.47
N LEU A 23 -9.58 5.60 -8.80
CA LEU A 23 -9.09 6.66 -9.70
C LEU A 23 -9.95 7.93 -9.60
N GLU A 24 -11.27 7.77 -9.59
CA GLU A 24 -12.24 8.86 -9.38
C GLU A 24 -11.99 9.57 -8.04
N ALA A 25 -11.88 8.81 -6.95
CA ALA A 25 -11.61 9.37 -5.62
C ALA A 25 -10.24 10.08 -5.53
N ALA A 26 -9.27 9.66 -6.33
CA ALA A 26 -7.95 10.29 -6.43
C ALA A 26 -7.90 11.47 -7.41
N GLY A 27 -9.02 11.80 -8.09
CA GLY A 27 -9.05 12.84 -9.13
C GLY A 27 -8.19 12.52 -10.35
N LYS A 28 -7.84 11.25 -10.58
CA LYS A 28 -7.03 10.81 -11.72
C LYS A 28 -7.93 10.58 -12.93
N SER A 29 -7.50 11.00 -14.11
CA SER A 29 -8.21 10.72 -15.35
C SER A 29 -8.18 9.22 -15.67
N TYR A 30 -9.31 8.70 -16.14
CA TYR A 30 -9.45 7.32 -16.60
C TYR A 30 -10.53 7.23 -17.67
N SER A 31 -10.47 6.18 -18.49
CA SER A 31 -11.41 5.93 -19.58
C SER A 31 -12.26 4.70 -19.26
N LYS A 32 -13.53 4.92 -18.94
CA LYS A 32 -14.53 3.84 -18.71
C LYS A 32 -14.58 2.87 -19.89
N LEU A 33 -14.46 3.40 -21.10
CA LEU A 33 -14.50 2.62 -22.34
C LEU A 33 -13.35 1.62 -22.43
N ASP A 34 -12.16 1.98 -21.93
CA ASP A 34 -11.00 1.07 -21.98
C ASP A 34 -11.16 -0.09 -21.00
N PHE A 35 -11.72 0.16 -19.81
CA PHE A 35 -12.12 -0.92 -18.90
C PHE A 35 -13.13 -1.88 -19.56
N TYR A 36 -14.12 -1.35 -20.27
CA TYR A 36 -15.13 -2.18 -20.93
C TYR A 36 -14.54 -3.00 -22.07
N ARG A 37 -13.65 -2.41 -22.86
CA ARG A 37 -12.94 -3.09 -23.95
C ARG A 37 -12.03 -4.20 -23.42
N ALA A 38 -11.32 -3.94 -22.33
CA ALA A 38 -10.46 -4.94 -21.68
C ALA A 38 -11.27 -6.14 -21.17
N LEU A 39 -12.38 -5.88 -20.47
CA LEU A 39 -13.28 -6.93 -19.99
C LEU A 39 -13.96 -7.69 -21.14
N ALA A 40 -14.45 -6.97 -22.15
CA ALA A 40 -15.04 -7.55 -23.36
C ALA A 40 -14.06 -8.51 -24.07
N SER A 41 -12.81 -8.08 -24.23
CA SER A 41 -11.76 -8.88 -24.87
C SER A 41 -11.43 -10.13 -24.04
N ARG A 42 -11.47 -10.03 -22.70
CA ARG A 42 -11.16 -11.14 -21.80
C ARG A 42 -12.25 -12.22 -21.75
N PHE A 43 -13.52 -11.83 -21.78
CA PHE A 43 -14.65 -12.74 -21.52
C PHE A 43 -15.56 -12.97 -22.73
N GLY A 44 -15.25 -12.36 -23.88
CA GLY A 44 -16.04 -12.56 -25.12
C GLY A 44 -17.41 -11.90 -25.11
N ARG A 45 -17.69 -10.99 -24.19
CA ARG A 45 -18.92 -10.19 -24.15
C ARG A 45 -18.74 -8.84 -24.83
N THR A 46 -19.84 -8.14 -25.10
CA THR A 46 -19.79 -6.78 -25.64
C THR A 46 -19.40 -5.76 -24.57
N GLY A 47 -18.73 -4.67 -24.96
CA GLY A 47 -18.45 -3.55 -24.05
C GLY A 47 -19.72 -2.96 -23.42
N LYS A 48 -20.83 -2.93 -24.17
CA LYS A 48 -22.15 -2.48 -23.69
C LYS A 48 -22.69 -3.38 -22.56
N ALA A 49 -22.43 -4.69 -22.61
CA ALA A 49 -22.80 -5.59 -21.52
C ALA A 49 -22.04 -5.26 -20.22
N PHE A 50 -20.76 -4.92 -20.33
CA PHE A 50 -19.95 -4.50 -19.19
C PHE A 50 -20.31 -3.10 -18.68
N GLU A 51 -20.68 -2.17 -19.56
CA GLU A 51 -21.23 -0.87 -19.15
C GLU A 51 -22.49 -1.05 -18.31
N TYR A 52 -23.44 -1.88 -18.77
CA TYR A 52 -24.65 -2.19 -18.02
C TYR A 52 -24.34 -2.92 -16.71
N ARG A 53 -23.32 -3.78 -16.69
CA ARG A 53 -22.83 -4.40 -15.45
C ARG A 53 -22.30 -3.37 -14.45
N MET A 54 -21.60 -2.34 -14.89
CA MET A 54 -21.18 -1.24 -14.02
C MET A 54 -22.38 -0.46 -13.46
N GLN A 55 -23.41 -0.22 -14.26
CA GLN A 55 -24.67 0.40 -13.78
C GLN A 55 -25.40 -0.47 -12.75
N ASN A 56 -25.35 -1.80 -12.90
CA ASN A 56 -25.87 -2.74 -11.91
C ASN A 56 -25.08 -2.67 -10.59
N ILE A 57 -23.75 -2.53 -10.65
CA ILE A 57 -22.90 -2.34 -9.46
C ILE A 57 -23.26 -0.99 -8.79
N SER A 58 -23.41 0.08 -9.57
CA SER A 58 -23.90 1.38 -9.05
C SER A 58 -25.26 1.25 -8.36
N ALA A 59 -26.18 0.44 -8.90
CA ALA A 59 -27.48 0.19 -8.28
C ALA A 59 -27.35 -0.51 -6.93
N VAL A 60 -26.52 -1.54 -6.83
CA VAL A 60 -26.26 -2.23 -5.55
C VAL A 60 -25.66 -1.26 -4.53
N LEU A 61 -24.70 -0.42 -4.93
CA LEU A 61 -24.12 0.60 -4.03
C LEU A 61 -25.16 1.63 -3.59
N HIS A 62 -25.98 2.11 -4.52
CA HIS A 62 -27.01 3.10 -4.26
C HIS A 62 -28.07 2.58 -3.28
N GLU A 63 -28.54 1.34 -3.47
CA GLU A 63 -29.49 0.69 -2.55
C GLU A 63 -28.92 0.50 -1.14
N GLN A 64 -27.59 0.34 -1.01
CA GLN A 64 -26.89 0.28 0.27
C GLN A 64 -26.60 1.68 0.87
N GLY A 65 -27.10 2.76 0.25
CA GLY A 65 -26.85 4.13 0.70
C GLY A 65 -25.42 4.62 0.47
N ARG A 66 -24.67 3.97 -0.43
CA ARG A 66 -23.27 4.30 -0.73
C ARG A 66 -23.18 5.14 -2.00
N SER A 67 -22.09 5.88 -2.14
CA SER A 67 -21.76 6.62 -3.36
C SER A 67 -21.32 5.69 -4.49
N TRP A 68 -21.56 6.12 -5.73
CA TRP A 68 -21.24 5.41 -6.96
C TRP A 68 -20.53 6.37 -7.93
N ILE A 69 -19.91 5.82 -8.97
CA ILE A 69 -19.11 6.60 -9.91
C ILE A 69 -20.04 7.53 -10.73
N PRO A 70 -19.76 8.85 -10.79
CA PRO A 70 -20.53 9.77 -11.62
C PRO A 70 -20.58 9.34 -13.10
N GLY A 71 -21.76 9.46 -13.71
CA GLY A 71 -22.00 9.02 -15.09
C GLY A 71 -22.26 7.51 -15.25
N LEU A 72 -22.17 6.71 -14.17
CA LEU A 72 -22.68 5.33 -14.14
C LEU A 72 -23.98 5.27 -13.34
N LYS A 73 -25.05 5.76 -13.97
CA LYS A 73 -26.38 5.84 -13.34
C LYS A 73 -26.82 4.44 -12.87
N PRO A 74 -27.31 4.31 -11.62
CA PRO A 74 -27.92 3.08 -11.12
C PRO A 74 -28.94 2.51 -12.10
N ALA A 75 -28.78 1.23 -12.45
CA ALA A 75 -29.77 0.49 -13.22
C ALA A 75 -31.07 0.32 -12.42
N GLY A 76 -32.22 0.38 -13.10
CA GLY A 76 -33.53 0.24 -12.44
C GLY A 76 -33.86 -1.18 -11.95
N ASN A 77 -33.14 -2.20 -12.43
CA ASN A 77 -33.30 -3.57 -11.98
C ASN A 77 -31.97 -4.32 -12.09
N VAL A 78 -31.60 -5.06 -11.04
CA VAL A 78 -30.44 -5.95 -11.01
C VAL A 78 -30.96 -7.38 -10.91
N GLY A 79 -30.54 -8.25 -11.83
CA GLY A 79 -31.02 -9.63 -11.89
C GLY A 79 -30.89 -10.36 -10.54
N ALA A 80 -31.97 -11.01 -10.10
CA ALA A 80 -32.12 -11.60 -8.77
C ALA A 80 -30.99 -12.58 -8.39
N ASN A 81 -30.49 -13.36 -9.35
CA ASN A 81 -29.39 -14.31 -9.11
C ASN A 81 -28.01 -13.65 -9.03
N VAL A 82 -27.85 -12.46 -9.62
CA VAL A 82 -26.56 -11.77 -9.71
C VAL A 82 -26.37 -10.78 -8.57
N LYS A 83 -27.45 -10.11 -8.15
CA LYS A 83 -27.45 -9.14 -7.06
C LYS A 83 -26.76 -9.65 -5.78
N PRO A 84 -27.11 -10.81 -5.19
CA PRO A 84 -26.47 -11.30 -3.96
C PRO A 84 -24.97 -11.58 -4.15
N ARG A 85 -24.55 -12.06 -5.32
CA ARG A 85 -23.14 -12.33 -5.64
C ARG A 85 -22.33 -11.03 -5.73
N VAL A 86 -22.89 -10.00 -6.36
CA VAL A 86 -22.27 -8.67 -6.42
C VAL A 86 -22.17 -8.04 -5.02
N ILE A 87 -23.22 -8.18 -4.19
CA ILE A 87 -23.19 -7.71 -2.79
C ILE A 87 -22.04 -8.36 -2.01
N ALA A 88 -21.90 -9.68 -2.12
CA ALA A 88 -20.83 -10.40 -1.43
C ALA A 88 -19.43 -9.91 -1.86
N LEU A 89 -19.21 -9.71 -3.17
CA LEU A 89 -17.94 -9.20 -3.69
C LEU A 89 -17.63 -7.76 -3.20
N ILE A 90 -18.64 -6.89 -3.16
CA ILE A 90 -18.50 -5.52 -2.61
C ILE A 90 -18.17 -5.57 -1.11
N GLN A 91 -18.77 -6.49 -0.36
CA GLN A 91 -18.47 -6.63 1.07
C GLN A 91 -17.02 -7.06 1.30
N CYS A 92 -16.53 -8.06 0.54
CA CYS A 92 -15.13 -8.48 0.62
C CYS A 92 -14.15 -7.33 0.31
N TRP A 93 -14.51 -6.43 -0.62
CA TRP A 93 -13.73 -5.22 -0.88
C TRP A 93 -13.66 -4.30 0.35
N GLU A 94 -14.77 -4.04 1.02
CA GLU A 94 -14.76 -3.19 2.23
C GLU A 94 -13.96 -3.81 3.37
N ASP A 95 -14.10 -5.11 3.59
CA ASP A 95 -13.37 -5.81 4.65
C ASP A 95 -11.85 -5.68 4.42
N ASP A 96 -11.38 -5.85 3.17
CA ASP A 96 -9.99 -5.60 2.78
C ASP A 96 -9.55 -4.13 3.02
N LYS A 97 -10.43 -3.16 2.76
CA LYS A 97 -10.16 -1.74 3.01
C LYS A 97 -10.05 -1.44 4.51
N LEU A 98 -10.92 -2.01 5.33
CA LEU A 98 -10.89 -1.86 6.79
C LEU A 98 -9.60 -2.46 7.36
N LEU A 99 -9.26 -3.68 6.97
CA LEU A 99 -8.02 -4.34 7.39
C LEU A 99 -6.76 -3.53 7.02
N ARG A 100 -6.72 -2.96 5.81
CA ARG A 100 -5.61 -2.08 5.40
C ARG A 100 -5.55 -0.80 6.22
N THR A 101 -6.71 -0.20 6.51
CA THR A 101 -6.80 1.03 7.30
C THR A 101 -6.35 0.79 8.74
N GLU A 102 -6.77 -0.32 9.36
CA GLU A 102 -6.35 -0.71 10.71
C GLU A 102 -4.85 -0.94 10.80
N LYS A 103 -4.28 -1.68 9.83
CA LYS A 103 -2.82 -1.85 9.73
C LYS A 103 -2.12 -0.51 9.57
N ALA A 104 -2.66 0.39 8.74
CA ALA A 104 -2.13 1.73 8.53
C ALA A 104 -2.09 2.58 9.79
N VAL A 105 -3.17 2.56 10.56
CA VAL A 105 -3.26 3.26 11.85
C VAL A 105 -2.31 2.62 12.87
N SER A 106 -2.20 1.29 12.88
CA SER A 106 -1.33 0.54 13.81
C SER A 106 0.15 0.90 13.65
N TYR A 107 0.70 0.88 12.44
CA TYR A 107 2.12 1.22 12.27
C TYR A 107 2.38 2.73 12.45
N LYS A 108 1.44 3.61 12.07
CA LYS A 108 1.57 5.06 12.28
C LYS A 108 1.72 5.41 13.76
N LYS A 109 0.98 4.73 14.64
CA LYS A 109 1.13 4.87 16.11
C LYS A 109 2.52 4.45 16.60
N LYS A 110 3.17 3.51 15.91
CA LYS A 110 4.51 3.01 16.25
C LYS A 110 5.64 3.88 15.69
N LEU A 111 5.35 4.79 14.74
CA LEU A 111 6.38 5.60 14.07
C LEU A 111 7.25 6.45 15.02
N PRO A 112 6.70 7.15 16.04
CA PRO A 112 7.53 7.92 16.96
C PRO A 112 8.51 7.03 17.73
N ALA A 113 8.04 5.89 18.25
CA ALA A 113 8.89 4.94 18.97
C ALA A 113 9.96 4.32 18.05
N ILE A 114 9.62 4.04 16.78
CA ILE A 114 10.59 3.58 15.78
C ILE A 114 11.64 4.67 15.51
N ARG A 115 11.23 5.94 15.40
CA ARG A 115 12.13 7.08 15.19
C ARG A 115 13.11 7.22 16.36
N ASP A 116 12.60 7.25 17.59
CA ASP A 116 13.42 7.45 18.79
C ASP A 116 14.42 6.31 18.96
N TRP A 117 14.00 5.07 18.71
CA TRP A 117 14.87 3.91 18.73
C TRP A 117 15.93 3.95 17.63
N LEU A 118 15.59 4.38 16.41
CA LEU A 118 16.60 4.56 15.34
C LEU A 118 17.64 5.63 15.71
N ILE A 119 17.21 6.72 16.36
CA ILE A 119 18.11 7.76 16.87
C ILE A 119 19.04 7.19 17.94
N GLU A 120 18.51 6.40 18.88
CA GLU A 120 19.30 5.76 19.93
C GLU A 120 20.30 4.76 19.34
N VAL A 121 19.89 3.92 18.39
CA VAL A 121 20.82 2.99 17.75
C VAL A 121 21.89 3.74 16.96
N ALA A 122 21.56 4.82 16.24
CA ALA A 122 22.55 5.64 15.55
C ALA A 122 23.56 6.33 16.49
N ARG A 123 23.18 6.62 17.75
CA ARG A 123 24.09 7.16 18.76
C ARG A 123 25.06 6.13 19.33
N HIS A 124 24.70 4.84 19.29
CA HIS A 124 25.44 3.76 19.96
C HIS A 124 26.04 2.71 19.02
N ARG A 125 25.62 2.68 17.75
CA ARG A 125 26.04 1.69 16.75
C ARG A 125 26.14 2.33 15.37
N ASP A 126 27.06 1.78 14.58
CA ASP A 126 27.26 2.26 13.22
C ASP A 126 26.13 1.84 12.26
N GLN A 127 25.34 0.78 12.49
CA GLN A 127 24.33 0.29 11.51
C GLN A 127 23.08 -0.38 12.11
N VAL A 128 21.92 -0.23 11.43
CA VAL A 128 20.63 -0.89 11.72
C VAL A 128 20.22 -1.75 10.52
N THR A 129 19.41 -2.79 10.70
CA THR A 129 18.82 -3.55 9.56
C THR A 129 17.30 -3.58 9.65
N TYR A 130 16.60 -3.68 8.50
CA TYR A 130 15.15 -3.85 8.45
C TYR A 130 14.65 -4.98 9.35
N GLY A 131 15.39 -6.10 9.40
CA GLY A 131 15.05 -7.26 10.24
C GLY A 131 14.95 -6.91 11.72
N LEU A 132 15.90 -6.12 12.21
CA LEU A 132 15.95 -5.72 13.62
C LEU A 132 14.78 -4.80 14.00
N VAL A 133 14.40 -3.89 13.10
CA VAL A 133 13.25 -2.99 13.31
C VAL A 133 11.94 -3.79 13.27
N MET A 134 11.77 -4.69 12.31
CA MET A 134 10.56 -5.53 12.19
C MET A 134 10.35 -6.40 13.44
N GLU A 135 11.42 -6.99 13.98
CA GLU A 135 11.41 -7.79 15.20
C GLU A 135 11.08 -6.93 16.44
N ALA A 136 11.74 -5.78 16.60
CA ALA A 136 11.57 -4.92 17.77
C ALA A 136 10.16 -4.31 17.88
N PHE A 137 9.53 -3.97 16.75
CA PHE A 137 8.25 -3.26 16.73
C PHE A 137 7.06 -4.11 16.29
N GLY A 138 7.28 -5.37 15.90
CA GLY A 138 6.22 -6.24 15.39
C GLY A 138 5.48 -5.61 14.22
N VAL A 139 6.23 -5.11 13.24
CA VAL A 139 5.70 -4.48 12.02
C VAL A 139 6.15 -5.28 10.80
N ASP A 140 5.26 -5.44 9.83
CA ASP A 140 5.62 -6.12 8.59
C ASP A 140 6.50 -5.25 7.68
N ARG A 141 7.19 -5.90 6.74
CA ARG A 141 8.15 -5.26 5.84
C ARG A 141 7.54 -4.13 4.99
N PHE A 142 6.29 -4.30 4.57
CA PHE A 142 5.62 -3.35 3.69
C PHE A 142 5.25 -2.09 4.46
N SER A 143 4.64 -2.25 5.64
CA SER A 143 4.35 -1.16 6.57
C SER A 143 5.61 -0.38 6.97
N LEU A 144 6.70 -1.09 7.28
CA LEU A 144 7.97 -0.46 7.64
C LEU A 144 8.59 0.33 6.47
N ARG A 145 8.54 -0.20 5.24
CA ARG A 145 9.01 0.52 4.05
C ARG A 145 8.26 1.84 3.87
N HIS A 146 6.94 1.81 3.89
CA HIS A 146 6.12 3.01 3.77
C HIS A 146 6.37 4.02 4.89
N GLY A 147 6.57 3.54 6.12
CA GLY A 147 6.93 4.39 7.25
C GLY A 147 8.28 5.10 7.07
N ILE A 148 9.30 4.38 6.60
CA ILE A 148 10.63 4.94 6.34
C ILE A 148 10.60 5.93 5.17
N ASP A 149 9.87 5.63 4.09
CA ASP A 149 9.70 6.55 2.96
C ASP A 149 9.03 7.87 3.42
N PHE A 150 7.99 7.76 4.25
CA PHE A 150 7.30 8.91 4.83
C PHE A 150 8.21 9.75 5.76
N LEU A 151 8.99 9.10 6.63
CA LEU A 151 9.98 9.78 7.48
C LEU A 151 11.07 10.45 6.65
N GLY A 152 11.51 9.83 5.55
CA GLY A 152 12.46 10.43 4.61
C GLY A 152 11.96 11.76 4.05
N HIS A 153 10.71 11.81 3.60
CA HIS A 153 10.10 13.05 3.11
C HIS A 153 9.91 14.12 4.18
N GLN A 154 9.56 13.74 5.42
CA GLN A 154 9.44 14.72 6.51
C GLN A 154 10.78 15.36 6.87
N VAL A 155 11.86 14.57 6.87
CA VAL A 155 13.20 15.03 7.21
C VAL A 155 13.77 15.95 6.12
N ASP A 156 13.52 15.65 4.84
CA ASP A 156 13.85 16.52 3.70
C ASP A 156 13.16 17.90 3.83
N ASN A 157 11.86 17.91 4.16
CA ASN A 157 11.09 19.15 4.35
C ASN A 157 11.56 20.00 5.55
N LEU A 158 12.17 19.38 6.58
CA LEU A 158 12.65 20.05 7.79
C LEU A 158 14.14 20.41 7.73
N SER A 159 14.83 20.09 6.62
CA SER A 159 16.29 20.25 6.49
C SER A 159 17.09 19.56 7.62
N GLU A 160 16.52 18.50 8.20
CA GLU A 160 17.15 17.68 9.23
C GLU A 160 18.03 16.59 8.56
N PRO A 161 19.08 16.08 9.23
CA PRO A 161 19.88 14.99 8.69
C PRO A 161 19.03 13.70 8.55
N ILE A 162 19.02 13.13 7.34
CA ILE A 162 18.22 11.96 6.99
C ILE A 162 18.73 10.71 7.74
N LEU A 163 17.92 10.20 8.68
CA LEU A 163 18.19 8.98 9.47
C LEU A 163 18.19 7.68 8.64
N THR A 164 17.95 7.72 7.32
CA THR A 164 17.89 6.52 6.46
C THR A 164 19.24 6.03 5.96
N ALA A 165 20.33 6.76 6.21
CA ALA A 165 21.66 6.43 5.68
C ALA A 165 22.26 5.10 6.19
N LEU A 166 21.65 4.44 7.19
CA LEU A 166 22.28 3.32 7.90
C LEU A 166 21.44 2.04 7.99
N ILE A 167 20.53 1.81 7.03
CA ILE A 167 19.83 0.52 6.93
C ILE A 167 20.47 -0.35 5.84
N VAL A 168 21.45 -1.18 6.23
CA VAL A 168 22.20 -2.05 5.30
C VAL A 168 21.55 -3.43 5.19
N GLY A 169 21.37 -3.93 3.97
CA GLY A 169 20.87 -5.28 3.71
C GLY A 169 21.88 -6.39 4.09
N LYS A 170 21.42 -7.43 4.80
CA LYS A 170 22.22 -8.54 5.36
C LYS A 170 23.14 -9.31 4.37
N LYS A 171 22.94 -9.19 3.05
CA LYS A 171 23.70 -9.96 2.03
C LYS A 171 24.54 -9.12 1.07
N THR A 172 24.31 -7.81 0.94
CA THR A 172 24.90 -7.02 -0.16
C THR A 172 25.78 -5.85 0.27
N ARG A 173 25.76 -5.41 1.53
CA ARG A 173 26.37 -4.11 1.92
C ARG A 173 25.91 -2.92 1.04
N ASN A 174 24.85 -3.07 0.24
CA ASN A 174 24.39 -2.04 -0.67
C ASN A 174 23.45 -1.09 0.07
N VAL A 175 23.80 0.19 0.02
CA VAL A 175 23.00 1.34 0.42
C VAL A 175 22.12 1.72 -0.77
N LEU A 176 20.80 1.78 -0.59
CA LEU A 176 19.92 2.41 -1.58
C LEU A 176 19.70 3.87 -1.14
N LEU A 177 20.47 4.75 -1.77
CA LEU A 177 20.43 6.20 -1.63
C LEU A 177 19.25 6.80 -2.39
N VAL A 178 18.62 7.80 -1.78
CA VAL A 178 18.16 8.98 -2.51
C VAL A 178 18.82 10.19 -1.83
N LEU A 179 19.73 10.86 -2.55
CA LEU A 179 20.33 12.13 -2.14
C LEU A 179 19.42 13.30 -2.55
N PRO A 180 19.39 14.41 -1.78
CA PRO A 180 18.83 15.67 -2.25
C PRO A 180 19.73 16.27 -3.35
N LYS A 181 19.09 16.82 -4.39
CA LYS A 181 19.71 17.34 -5.62
C LYS A 181 20.60 18.60 -5.45
N SER A 182 20.87 19.10 -4.24
CA SER A 182 21.47 20.44 -4.06
C SER A 182 22.90 20.51 -3.50
N LEU A 183 23.61 19.39 -3.27
CA LEU A 183 25.00 19.44 -2.82
C LEU A 183 25.93 18.72 -3.80
N THR A 184 26.30 19.45 -4.84
CA THR A 184 27.45 19.14 -5.69
C THR A 184 28.73 19.29 -4.88
N LEU A 185 29.59 18.26 -4.92
CA LEU A 185 31.00 18.24 -4.49
C LEU A 185 31.30 18.42 -3.00
N MET A 186 31.26 17.32 -2.25
CA MET A 186 32.30 17.07 -1.25
C MET A 186 32.59 15.57 -1.15
N THR A 187 33.68 15.15 -1.80
CA THR A 187 34.25 13.81 -1.68
C THR A 187 34.87 13.65 -0.30
N MET A 188 34.19 12.95 0.64
CA MET A 188 34.88 12.37 1.79
C MET A 188 35.30 10.94 1.46
N LYS A 189 36.61 10.74 1.30
CA LYS A 189 37.25 9.43 1.34
C LYS A 189 37.00 8.81 2.72
N LEU A 190 36.17 7.78 2.80
CA LEU A 190 36.13 6.90 3.97
C LEU A 190 37.36 5.99 3.88
N ASN A 191 38.37 6.31 4.68
CA ASN A 191 39.56 5.48 4.83
C ASN A 191 39.16 4.23 5.65
N ALA A 192 39.18 3.07 5.01
CA ALA A 192 38.91 1.80 5.64
C ALA A 192 40.12 1.40 6.50
N SER A 193 40.07 1.61 7.81
CA SER A 193 40.90 0.89 8.78
C SER A 193 40.33 1.03 10.18
N ALA A 194 40.36 -0.10 10.89
CA ALA A 194 40.00 -0.31 12.29
C ALA A 194 38.49 -0.30 12.61
N CYS A 195 37.91 -1.49 12.76
CA CYS A 195 37.71 -2.04 14.10
C CYS A 195 37.07 -3.43 14.01
N THR A 196 37.88 -4.47 14.20
CA THR A 196 37.46 -5.82 14.59
C THR A 196 37.23 -5.85 16.09
N ILE A 197 36.00 -6.06 16.57
CA ILE A 197 35.79 -6.60 17.93
C ILE A 197 34.65 -7.63 17.94
N SER A 198 35.11 -8.87 18.14
CA SER A 198 34.59 -9.98 18.95
C SER A 198 33.20 -9.86 19.61
N GLY A 199 32.45 -10.96 19.56
CA GLY A 199 31.15 -11.10 20.21
C GLY A 199 31.18 -11.23 21.73
N ALA A 200 30.09 -10.79 22.36
CA ALA A 200 29.55 -11.31 23.62
C ALA A 200 28.07 -10.88 23.80
N SER A 201 27.19 -11.89 23.79
CA SER A 201 25.89 -12.02 24.49
C SER A 201 24.84 -10.87 24.47
N ILE A 202 23.85 -10.99 23.58
CA ILE A 202 22.54 -10.29 23.66
C ILE A 202 21.51 -11.25 24.28
N ARG A 203 21.60 -11.49 25.59
CA ARG A 203 20.49 -12.07 26.39
C ARG A 203 20.10 -11.23 27.60
N SER A 204 20.83 -10.15 27.91
CA SER A 204 20.61 -9.35 29.13
C SER A 204 19.71 -8.13 28.96
N LEU A 205 19.41 -7.67 27.73
CA LEU A 205 18.73 -6.39 27.51
C LEU A 205 17.21 -6.47 27.26
N LEU A 206 16.62 -7.66 27.17
CA LEU A 206 15.18 -7.85 26.90
C LEU A 206 14.36 -8.27 28.15
N ARG A 207 14.90 -8.17 29.37
CA ARG A 207 14.18 -8.52 30.62
C ARG A 207 13.96 -7.38 31.60
N SER A 208 14.16 -6.13 31.19
CA SER A 208 13.84 -5.00 32.06
C SER A 208 13.27 -3.84 31.25
N ARG A 209 11.97 -3.95 30.92
CA ARG A 209 10.96 -2.89 30.99
C ARG A 209 9.62 -3.40 30.48
#